data_AF-A0A1X7V2H0-F1
#
_entry.id   AF-A0A1X7V2H0-F1
#
_cell.length_a   1.000
_cell.length_b   1.000
_cell.length_c   1.000
_cell.angle_alpha   90.00
_cell.angle_beta   90.00
_cell.angle_gamma   90.00
#
_symmetry.space_group_name_H-M   'P 1'
#
loop_
_entity.id
_entity.type
_entity.pdbx_description
1 polymer ?
#
loop_
_entity_poly.entity_id
_entity_poly.type
_entity_poly.pdbx_seq_one_letter_code
_entity_poly.pdbx_strand_id
1 'polypeptide(L)'
;MLCKNLHIHRKQFPLILFYAITIHKCQGLSLDTCAIIDKSTDVFGDGMAYVALSHVRILNELHLLSFDRLSVKVSNPCINKINKQRSKF
;
A
#
# COMPACT_ATOMS: atom_id res chain seq x y z
N MET A 1 23.10 -17.68 18.25
CA MET A 1 24.08 -16.79 18.89
C MET A 1 24.43 -15.68 17.89
N LEU A 2 23.60 -14.63 17.82
CA LEU A 2 23.89 -13.44 17.01
C LEU A 2 24.82 -12.54 17.82
N CYS A 3 25.95 -12.14 17.23
CA CYS A 3 26.94 -11.27 17.85
C CYS A 3 26.26 -9.99 18.35
N LYS A 4 26.23 -9.81 19.68
CA LYS A 4 25.85 -8.53 20.30
C LYS A 4 26.89 -7.50 19.82
N ASN A 5 26.41 -6.43 19.17
CA ASN A 5 27.16 -5.27 18.64
C ASN A 5 27.58 -5.31 17.15
N LEU A 6 26.78 -5.92 16.25
CA LEU A 6 26.97 -5.77 14.81
C LEU A 6 26.28 -4.50 14.28
N HIS A 7 27.07 -3.53 13.81
CA HIS A 7 26.58 -2.34 13.10
C HIS A 7 26.79 -2.50 11.59
N ILE A 8 25.72 -2.45 10.80
CA ILE A 8 25.75 -2.57 9.34
C ILE A 8 25.61 -1.18 8.73
N HIS A 9 26.57 -0.78 7.90
CA HIS A 9 26.57 0.50 7.19
C HIS A 9 26.51 0.29 5.68
N ARG A 10 25.75 1.14 4.98
CA ARG A 10 25.68 1.18 3.50
C ARG A 10 25.93 2.61 3.03
N LYS A 11 26.82 2.79 2.05
CA LYS A 11 27.05 4.07 1.36
C LYS A 11 26.56 3.94 -0.08
N GLN A 12 25.50 4.68 -0.42
CA GLN A 12 24.88 4.71 -1.74
C GLN A 12 24.21 6.07 -1.92
N PHE A 13 24.06 6.55 -3.15
CA PHE A 13 23.23 7.73 -3.42
C PHE A 13 21.79 7.48 -2.95
N PRO A 14 21.13 8.45 -2.30
CA PRO A 14 19.75 8.30 -1.82
C PRO A 14 18.72 8.45 -2.95
N LEU A 15 18.94 7.73 -4.05
CA LEU A 15 18.13 7.77 -5.27
C LEU A 15 17.70 6.36 -5.62
N ILE A 16 16.43 6.23 -6.00
CA ILE A 16 15.86 4.99 -6.54
C ILE A 16 15.07 5.34 -7.81
N LEU A 17 15.02 4.38 -8.75
CA LEU A 17 14.15 4.51 -9.90
C LEU A 17 12.68 4.48 -9.44
N PHE A 18 11.88 5.45 -9.90
CA PHE A 18 10.50 5.65 -9.42
C PHE A 18 9.49 5.74 -10.57
N TYR A 19 9.70 5.01 -11.68
CA TYR A 19 8.67 4.89 -12.72
C TYR A 19 7.56 3.92 -12.31
N ALA A 20 7.91 2.88 -11.55
CA ALA A 20 6.98 1.92 -10.98
C ALA A 20 7.48 1.50 -9.59
N ILE A 21 6.55 1.31 -8.67
CA ILE A 21 6.83 0.93 -7.28
C ILE A 21 5.76 -0.03 -6.79
N THR A 22 6.13 -0.98 -5.95
CA THR A 22 5.18 -1.92 -5.35
C THR A 22 4.37 -1.22 -4.25
N ILE A 23 3.10 -1.60 -4.10
CA ILE A 23 2.21 -1.02 -3.06
C ILE A 23 2.85 -1.12 -1.66
N HIS A 24 3.53 -2.23 -1.36
CA HIS A 24 4.22 -2.41 -0.08
C HIS A 24 5.32 -1.37 0.18
N LYS A 25 5.99 -0.87 -0.87
CA LYS A 25 7.01 0.17 -0.75
C LYS A 25 6.40 1.58 -0.71
N CYS A 26 5.17 1.75 -1.20
CA CYS A 26 4.41 3.00 -1.10
C CYS A 26 3.76 3.23 0.26
N GLN A 27 3.68 2.21 1.12
CA GLN A 27 2.97 2.32 2.39
C GLN A 27 3.57 3.45 3.26
N GLY A 28 2.77 4.49 3.51
CA GLY A 28 3.16 5.68 4.28
C GLY A 28 3.75 6.84 3.47
N LEU A 29 3.87 6.71 2.14
CA LEU A 29 4.24 7.81 1.25
C LEU A 29 3.00 8.60 0.80
N SER A 30 3.15 9.87 0.45
CA SER A 30 2.13 10.62 -0.30
C SER A 30 2.60 10.74 -1.73
N LEU A 31 1.78 10.33 -2.69
CA LEU A 31 2.11 10.39 -4.12
C LEU A 31 1.29 11.50 -4.77
N ASP A 32 2.02 12.49 -5.28
CA ASP A 32 1.47 13.72 -5.83
C ASP A 32 1.12 13.58 -7.32
N THR A 33 1.72 12.59 -7.99
CA THR A 33 1.71 12.38 -9.44
C THR A 33 0.91 11.15 -9.88
N CYS A 34 0.49 11.20 -11.15
CA CYS A 34 -0.21 10.17 -11.92
C CYS A 34 0.11 8.73 -11.48
N ALA A 35 -0.84 8.10 -10.80
CA ALA A 35 -0.71 6.72 -10.35
C ALA A 35 -1.47 5.82 -11.32
N ILE A 36 -0.72 5.11 -12.17
CA ILE A 36 -1.25 3.99 -12.93
C ILE A 36 -1.21 2.77 -12.02
N ILE A 37 -2.37 2.36 -11.53
CA ILE A 37 -2.50 1.12 -10.76
C ILE A 37 -2.94 0.04 -11.75
N ASP A 38 -1.99 -0.80 -12.15
CA ASP A 38 -2.29 -2.02 -12.91
C ASP A 38 -2.74 -3.13 -11.96
N LYS A 39 -3.98 -3.57 -12.15
CA LYS A 39 -4.65 -4.60 -11.36
C LYS A 39 -4.87 -5.88 -12.18
N SER A 40 -3.97 -6.17 -13.13
CA SER A 40 -4.04 -7.34 -14.01
C SER A 40 -3.85 -8.71 -13.32
N THR A 41 -3.43 -8.76 -12.05
CA THR A 41 -3.11 -10.00 -11.35
C THR A 41 -3.80 -10.12 -9.99
N ASP A 42 -4.32 -11.31 -9.71
CA ASP A 42 -5.14 -11.74 -8.56
C ASP A 42 -4.39 -11.73 -7.20
N VAL A 43 -3.42 -10.81 -7.04
CA VAL A 43 -2.32 -10.87 -6.04
C VAL A 43 -2.55 -9.91 -4.86
N PHE A 44 -3.68 -9.19 -4.82
CA PHE A 44 -3.94 -8.23 -3.75
C PHE A 44 -4.62 -8.90 -2.55
N GLY A 45 -3.90 -8.96 -1.43
CA GLY A 45 -4.46 -9.33 -0.13
C GLY A 45 -5.45 -8.28 0.41
N ASP A 46 -6.18 -8.64 1.48
CA ASP A 46 -7.18 -7.78 2.10
C ASP A 46 -6.61 -6.38 2.46
N GLY A 47 -7.31 -5.33 2.02
CA GLY A 47 -6.92 -3.93 2.28
C GLY A 47 -5.87 -3.33 1.33
N MET A 48 -5.19 -4.12 0.49
CA MET A 48 -4.12 -3.62 -0.39
C MET A 48 -4.63 -2.65 -1.47
N ALA A 49 -5.82 -2.88 -2.01
CA ALA A 49 -6.45 -1.99 -2.97
C ALA A 49 -6.74 -0.62 -2.35
N TYR A 50 -7.21 -0.59 -1.10
CA TYR A 50 -7.41 0.65 -0.36
C TYR A 50 -6.10 1.38 -0.10
N VAL A 51 -5.05 0.66 0.32
CA VAL A 51 -3.72 1.27 0.54
C VAL A 51 -3.26 1.99 -0.73
N ALA A 52 -3.22 1.33 -1.88
CA ALA A 52 -2.78 1.98 -3.12
C ALA A 52 -3.62 3.21 -3.50
N LEU A 53 -4.95 3.11 -3.41
CA LEU A 53 -5.84 4.23 -3.73
C LEU A 53 -5.70 5.40 -2.76
N SER A 54 -5.48 5.12 -1.47
CA SER A 54 -5.38 6.14 -0.41
C SER A 54 -4.15 7.04 -0.53
N HIS A 55 -3.15 6.63 -1.33
CA HIS A 55 -1.92 7.39 -1.55
C HIS A 55 -2.03 8.44 -2.65
N VAL A 56 -3.10 8.41 -3.45
CA VAL A 56 -3.32 9.34 -4.57
C VAL A 56 -4.15 10.52 -4.10
N ARG A 57 -3.59 11.73 -4.20
CA ARG A 57 -4.26 12.95 -3.68
C ARG A 57 -5.23 13.59 -4.67
N ILE A 58 -5.02 13.38 -5.97
CA ILE A 58 -5.77 14.03 -7.06
C ILE A 58 -6.45 12.95 -7.90
N LEU A 59 -7.78 12.91 -7.86
CA LEU A 59 -8.57 11.89 -8.56
C LEU A 59 -8.37 11.93 -10.09
N ASN A 60 -8.18 13.12 -10.65
CA ASN A 60 -7.99 13.31 -12.10
C ASN A 60 -6.72 12.63 -12.64
N GLU A 61 -5.75 12.35 -11.76
CA GLU A 61 -4.47 11.74 -12.09
C GLU A 61 -4.45 10.23 -11.75
N LEU A 62 -5.59 9.67 -11.35
CA LEU A 62 -5.72 8.25 -11.05
C LEU A 62 -6.13 7.47 -12.30
N HIS A 63 -5.28 6.56 -12.75
CA HIS A 63 -5.59 5.66 -13.86
C HIS A 63 -5.59 4.22 -13.36
N LEU A 64 -6.75 3.57 -13.44
CA LEU A 64 -6.90 2.16 -13.07
C LEU A 64 -6.93 1.30 -14.32
N LEU A 65 -5.98 0.38 -14.44
CA LEU A 65 -5.98 -0.62 -15.51
C LEU A 65 -6.53 -1.93 -14.94
N SER A 66 -7.44 -2.57 -15.69
CA SER A 66 -8.01 -3.89 -15.35
C SER A 66 -8.64 -3.94 -13.95
N PHE A 67 -9.35 -2.88 -13.54
CA PHE A 67 -9.94 -2.82 -12.21
C PHE A 67 -11.09 -3.81 -12.03
N ASP A 68 -10.90 -4.75 -11.13
CA ASP A 68 -11.95 -5.61 -10.60
C ASP A 68 -12.45 -5.13 -9.22
N ARG A 69 -13.77 -5.12 -9.04
CA ARG A 69 -14.44 -4.74 -7.78
C ARG A 69 -14.29 -5.82 -6.72
N LEU A 70 -14.29 -7.09 -7.10
CA LEU A 70 -14.26 -8.22 -6.14
C LEU A 70 -12.94 -8.28 -5.37
N SER A 71 -11.89 -7.72 -5.94
CA SER A 71 -10.57 -7.58 -5.32
C SER A 71 -10.45 -6.38 -4.38
N VAL A 72 -11.52 -5.62 -4.12
CA VAL A 72 -11.58 -4.68 -2.99
C VAL A 72 -12.14 -5.45 -1.79
N LYS A 73 -11.23 -6.07 -1.03
CA LYS A 73 -11.56 -6.95 0.10
C LYS A 73 -11.10 -6.35 1.42
N VAL A 74 -11.79 -6.73 2.48
CA VAL A 74 -11.47 -6.39 3.86
C VAL A 74 -11.55 -7.65 4.70
N SER A 75 -10.63 -7.80 5.65
CA SER A 75 -10.60 -8.98 6.50
C SER A 75 -11.68 -8.92 7.58
N ASN A 76 -12.37 -10.05 7.79
CA ASN A 76 -13.41 -10.18 8.82
C ASN A 76 -12.93 -9.80 10.25
N PRO A 77 -11.70 -10.14 10.69
CA PRO A 77 -11.20 -9.71 11.99
C PRO A 77 -11.15 -8.19 12.15
N CYS A 78 -10.78 -7.45 11.10
CA CYS A 78 -10.73 -5.99 11.12
C CYS A 78 -12.12 -5.38 11.26
N ILE A 79 -13.11 -5.89 10.52
CA ILE A 79 -14.52 -5.46 10.64
C ILE A 79 -15.02 -5.66 12.06
N ASN A 80 -14.82 -6.85 12.63
CA ASN A 80 -15.26 -7.19 13.98
C ASN A 80 -14.64 -6.26 15.03
N LYS A 81 -13.36 -5.93 14.87
CA LYS A 81 -12.65 -5.01 15.76
C LYS A 81 -13.23 -3.59 15.70
N ILE A 82 -13.49 -3.06 14.50
CA ILE A 82 -14.07 -1.73 14.30
C ILE A 82 -15.48 -1.66 14.87
N ASN A 83 -16.32 -2.67 14.61
CA ASN A 83 -17.68 -2.74 15.14
C ASN A 83 -17.69 -2.76 16.68
N LYS A 84 -16.78 -3.53 17.30
CA LYS A 84 -16.59 -3.54 18.77
C LYS A 84 -16.15 -2.18 19.33
N GLN A 85 -15.39 -1.40 18.58
CA GLN A 85 -14.99 -0.05 19.00
C GLN A 85 -16.15 0.94 18.86
N ARG A 86 -16.95 0.84 17.79
CA ARG A 86 -18.13 1.68 17.58
C ARG A 86 -19.18 1.51 18.68
N SER A 87 -19.38 0.30 19.19
CA SER A 87 -20.36 0.04 20.26
C SER A 87 -19.94 0.55 21.65
N LYS A 88 -18.72 1.10 21.79
CA LYS A 88 -18.22 1.68 23.05
C LYS A 88 -18.42 3.19 23.15
N PHE A 89 -18.83 3.82 22.05
CA PHE A 89 -19.22 5.23 21.96
C PHE A 89 -20.73 5.28 21.74
#